data_AF-A0A536YJM8-F1
#
_entry.id   AF-A0A536YJM8-F1
#
_cell.length_a   1.000
_cell.length_b   1.000
_cell.length_c   1.000
_cell.angle_alpha   90.00
_cell.angle_beta   90.00
_cell.angle_gamma   90.00
#
_symmetry.space_group_name_H-M   'P 1'
#
loop_
_entity.id
_entity.type
_entity.pdbx_description
1 polymer ?
#
loop_
_entity_poly.entity_id
_entity_poly.type
_entity_poly.pdbx_seq_one_letter_code
_entity_poly.pdbx_strand_id
1 'polypeptide(L)'
;MGSLIMRSRTMLFLCSTVLALAPAAAQERMYKCVDARGKVYYTQVPPPECLGRDTQELNKSGTLIRKNPAALSPAQVQARDAERKKKIEDEERAKEERRKNLALLNTYSSEKDIEDARTRALKEAQGAIADTERFIAGAKKRGQELEAEKEFYVKKPMPFKLKQEITNNEIEIRNQTSLLDAKKKEISKINAKYDEDKRRYVELTSGK
;
A
#
# COMPACT_ATOMS: atom_id res chain seq x y z
N MET A 1 47.45 -75.35 1.86
CA MET A 1 47.67 -76.68 2.47
C MET A 1 47.47 -76.54 3.98
N GLY A 2 46.59 -77.33 4.59
CA GLY A 2 46.41 -77.36 6.04
C GLY A 2 44.94 -77.45 6.49
N SER A 3 44.35 -78.63 6.37
CA SER A 3 43.08 -79.03 7.02
C SER A 3 43.22 -79.15 8.53
N LEU A 4 42.10 -78.95 9.26
CA LEU A 4 41.55 -79.84 10.32
C LEU A 4 40.24 -79.19 10.82
N ILE A 5 39.05 -79.61 10.42
CA ILE A 5 38.25 -80.74 10.95
C ILE A 5 38.23 -80.81 12.49
N MET A 6 37.09 -80.45 13.10
CA MET A 6 36.54 -81.20 14.23
C MET A 6 35.01 -81.28 14.15
N ARG A 7 34.52 -82.49 14.43
CA ARG A 7 33.20 -83.05 14.14
C ARG A 7 32.19 -82.86 15.28
N SER A 8 30.91 -82.89 14.90
CA SER A 8 29.76 -83.48 15.63
C SER A 8 29.21 -82.65 16.82
N ARG A 9 27.89 -82.47 17.03
CA ARG A 9 26.78 -83.43 16.93
C ARG A 9 25.47 -82.75 16.54
N THR A 10 24.71 -83.46 15.71
CA THR A 10 23.30 -83.26 15.38
C THR A 10 22.40 -83.24 16.62
N MET A 11 21.48 -82.27 16.70
CA MET A 11 20.16 -82.49 17.29
C MET A 11 19.13 -81.62 16.55
N LEU A 12 18.26 -82.29 15.79
CA LEU A 12 17.07 -81.72 15.17
C LEU A 12 16.13 -81.22 16.28
N PHE A 13 15.78 -79.94 16.27
CA PHE A 13 14.54 -79.46 16.90
C PHE A 13 13.79 -78.59 15.90
N LEU A 14 12.76 -79.20 15.31
CA LEU A 14 11.75 -78.56 14.48
C LEU A 14 10.83 -77.76 15.43
N CYS A 15 11.03 -76.45 15.55
CA CYS A 15 10.11 -75.55 16.25
C CYS A 15 9.39 -74.67 15.23
N SER A 16 8.22 -75.13 14.79
CA SER A 16 7.21 -74.29 14.16
C SER A 16 6.61 -73.36 15.21
N THR A 17 6.84 -72.05 15.10
CA THR A 17 6.04 -71.04 15.80
C THR A 17 5.66 -69.90 14.86
N VAL A 18 4.43 -70.05 14.38
CA VAL A 18 3.46 -69.08 13.85
C VAL A 18 3.86 -67.60 13.99
N LEU A 19 4.01 -66.94 12.83
CA LEU A 19 4.05 -65.49 12.71
C LEU A 19 2.64 -64.93 12.93
N ALA A 20 2.37 -64.39 14.12
CA ALA A 20 1.13 -63.68 14.41
C ALA A 20 1.11 -62.35 13.63
N LEU A 21 0.42 -62.32 12.49
CA LEU A 21 -0.05 -61.07 11.90
C LEU A 21 -1.10 -60.47 12.85
N ALA A 22 -0.69 -59.52 13.69
CA ALA A 22 -1.65 -58.65 14.35
C ALA A 22 -2.38 -57.83 13.26
N PRO A 23 -3.71 -57.90 13.14
CA PRO A 23 -4.41 -56.96 12.27
C PRO A 23 -4.17 -55.57 12.84
N ALA A 24 -3.58 -54.68 12.02
CA ALA A 24 -3.59 -53.26 12.32
C ALA A 24 -5.04 -52.87 12.57
N ALA A 25 -5.38 -52.52 13.81
CA ALA A 25 -6.72 -52.11 14.17
C ALA A 25 -7.06 -50.88 13.33
N ALA A 26 -7.80 -51.09 12.23
CA ALA A 26 -8.41 -50.01 11.49
C ALA A 26 -9.29 -49.26 12.48
N GLN A 27 -8.87 -48.06 12.86
CA GLN A 27 -9.67 -47.19 13.70
C GLN A 27 -10.87 -46.77 12.85
N GLU A 28 -11.96 -47.52 13.01
CA GLU A 28 -13.24 -47.31 12.35
C GLU A 28 -13.72 -45.88 12.64
N ARG A 29 -13.57 -45.00 11.65
CA ARG A 29 -13.97 -43.59 11.69
C ARG A 29 -15.38 -43.49 11.13
N MET A 30 -16.27 -42.83 11.87
CA MET A 30 -17.66 -42.63 11.44
C MET A 30 -17.86 -41.17 11.05
N TYR A 31 -18.45 -40.90 9.90
CA TYR A 31 -18.79 -39.54 9.47
C TYR A 31 -20.25 -39.23 9.75
N LYS A 32 -20.50 -38.08 10.37
CA LYS A 32 -21.83 -37.51 10.55
C LYS A 32 -22.02 -36.33 9.60
N CYS A 33 -23.12 -36.32 8.86
CA CYS A 33 -23.49 -35.23 7.96
C CYS A 33 -25.01 -35.03 7.93
N VAL A 34 -25.45 -33.86 7.48
CA VAL A 34 -26.88 -33.51 7.38
C VAL A 34 -27.18 -33.13 5.94
N ASP A 35 -28.23 -33.70 5.33
CA ASP A 35 -28.63 -33.38 3.96
C ASP A 35 -29.47 -32.08 3.87
N ALA A 36 -29.84 -31.66 2.66
CA ALA A 36 -30.67 -30.47 2.43
C ALA A 36 -32.08 -30.57 3.02
N ARG A 37 -32.57 -31.79 3.28
CA ARG A 37 -33.89 -32.04 3.88
C ARG A 37 -33.81 -32.15 5.41
N GLY A 38 -32.62 -31.93 5.99
CA GLY A 38 -32.39 -32.05 7.42
C GLY A 38 -32.19 -33.49 7.91
N LYS A 39 -32.07 -34.47 7.02
CA LYS A 39 -31.82 -35.87 7.42
C LYS A 39 -30.37 -36.04 7.83
N VAL A 40 -30.15 -36.62 9.01
CA VAL A 40 -28.82 -36.91 9.56
C VAL A 40 -28.36 -38.29 9.09
N TYR A 41 -27.13 -38.36 8.59
CA TYR A 41 -26.46 -39.59 8.17
C TYR A 41 -25.27 -39.85 9.08
N TYR A 42 -25.12 -41.12 9.51
CA TYR A 42 -23.92 -41.64 10.18
C TYR A 42 -23.38 -42.77 9.31
N THR A 43 -22.24 -42.53 8.66
CA THR A 43 -21.72 -43.45 7.63
C THR A 43 -20.20 -43.55 7.69
N GLN A 44 -19.65 -44.74 7.47
CA GLN A 44 -18.19 -44.92 7.35
C GLN A 44 -17.65 -44.33 6.03
N VAL A 45 -18.47 -44.34 4.98
CA VAL A 45 -18.19 -43.71 3.69
C VAL A 45 -19.30 -42.67 3.44
N PRO A 46 -18.97 -41.36 3.33
CA PRO A 46 -19.96 -40.32 3.12
C PRO A 46 -20.79 -40.57 1.84
N PRO A 47 -22.13 -40.54 1.93
CA PRO A 47 -22.98 -40.75 0.76
C PRO A 47 -22.99 -39.50 -0.13
N PRO A 48 -23.41 -39.60 -1.41
CA PRO A 48 -23.44 -38.47 -2.35
C PRO A 48 -24.22 -37.25 -1.83
N GLU A 49 -25.26 -37.48 -1.03
CA GLU A 49 -26.07 -36.44 -0.39
C GLU A 49 -25.27 -35.59 0.61
N CYS A 50 -24.10 -36.03 1.05
CA CYS A 50 -23.25 -35.28 1.96
C CYS A 50 -22.08 -34.54 1.27
N LEU A 51 -21.97 -34.64 -0.05
CA LEU A 51 -20.94 -33.93 -0.81
C LEU A 51 -21.13 -32.42 -0.71
N GLY A 52 -20.03 -31.71 -0.38
CA GLY A 52 -20.02 -30.24 -0.26
C GLY A 52 -20.72 -29.67 0.97
N ARG A 53 -21.06 -30.51 1.97
CA ARG A 53 -21.68 -30.08 3.25
C ARG A 53 -20.72 -30.23 4.43
N ASP A 54 -21.09 -29.62 5.55
CA ASP A 54 -20.41 -29.83 6.83
C ASP A 54 -20.47 -31.32 7.21
N THR A 55 -19.31 -31.93 7.42
CA THR A 55 -19.18 -33.30 7.93
C THR A 55 -18.40 -33.30 9.24
N GLN A 56 -18.70 -34.26 10.10
CA GLN A 56 -18.04 -34.46 11.40
C GLN A 56 -17.47 -35.87 11.44
N GLU A 57 -16.18 -36.00 11.71
CA GLU A 57 -15.51 -37.28 11.94
C GLU A 57 -15.63 -37.63 13.43
N LEU A 58 -16.19 -38.80 13.73
CA LEU A 58 -16.43 -39.31 15.08
C LEU A 58 -15.58 -40.58 15.31
N ASN A 59 -15.14 -40.78 16.55
CA ASN A 59 -14.48 -42.01 16.98
C ASN A 59 -15.51 -43.13 17.25
N LYS A 60 -15.01 -44.33 17.60
CA LYS A 60 -15.86 -45.49 17.93
C LYS A 60 -16.84 -45.25 19.08
N SER A 61 -16.55 -44.32 20.00
CA SER A 61 -17.44 -43.94 21.10
C SER A 61 -18.40 -42.80 20.74
N GLY A 62 -18.46 -42.37 19.47
CA GLY A 62 -19.31 -41.27 19.01
C GLY A 62 -18.80 -39.87 19.39
N THR A 63 -17.58 -39.76 19.92
CA THR A 63 -16.94 -38.49 20.26
C THR A 63 -16.40 -37.82 19.01
N LEU A 64 -16.63 -36.51 18.86
CA LEU A 64 -16.13 -35.71 17.76
C LEU A 64 -14.60 -35.66 17.74
N ILE A 65 -13.99 -36.20 16.69
CA ILE A 65 -12.54 -36.11 16.42
C ILE A 65 -12.25 -34.84 15.61
N ARG A 66 -13.05 -34.57 14.57
CA ARG A 66 -12.76 -33.50 13.61
C ARG A 66 -14.03 -32.95 12.97
N LYS A 67 -14.13 -31.64 12.78
CA LYS A 67 -15.19 -31.00 11.99
C LYS A 67 -14.60 -30.57 10.65
N ASN A 68 -15.22 -31.00 9.56
CA ASN A 68 -14.87 -30.66 8.18
C ASN A 68 -16.00 -29.80 7.61
N PRO A 69 -15.89 -28.45 7.70
CA PRO A 69 -16.90 -27.57 7.15
C PRO A 69 -17.00 -27.72 5.62
N ALA A 70 -18.16 -27.43 5.07
CA ALA A 70 -18.39 -27.30 3.63
C ALA A 70 -17.37 -26.33 3.01
N ALA A 71 -17.06 -26.54 1.72
CA ALA A 71 -16.34 -25.53 0.95
C ALA A 71 -17.16 -24.22 1.00
N LEU A 72 -16.47 -23.10 1.28
CA LEU A 72 -17.11 -21.78 1.31
C LEU A 72 -17.82 -21.52 -0.02
N SER A 73 -19.01 -20.92 0.03
CA SER A 73 -19.69 -20.48 -1.18
C SER A 73 -18.84 -19.44 -1.91
N PRO A 74 -19.00 -19.27 -3.24
CA PRO A 74 -18.27 -18.23 -3.97
C PRO A 74 -18.42 -16.83 -3.35
N ALA A 75 -19.61 -16.50 -2.82
CA ALA A 75 -19.86 -15.25 -2.12
C ALA A 75 -19.12 -15.15 -0.79
N GLN A 76 -19.00 -16.23 -0.02
CA GLN A 76 -18.25 -16.26 1.23
C GLN A 76 -16.73 -16.18 1.01
N VAL A 77 -16.22 -16.81 -0.05
CA VAL A 77 -14.82 -16.67 -0.47
C VAL A 77 -14.53 -15.22 -0.85
N GLN A 78 -15.39 -14.62 -1.69
CA GLN A 78 -15.25 -13.21 -2.09
C GLN A 78 -15.29 -12.25 -0.89
N ALA A 79 -16.21 -12.44 0.06
CA ALA A 79 -16.30 -11.61 1.26
C ALA A 79 -15.04 -11.73 2.13
N ARG A 80 -14.54 -12.96 2.35
CA ARG A 80 -13.30 -13.21 3.11
C ARG A 80 -12.08 -12.58 2.43
N ASP A 81 -11.99 -12.73 1.12
CA ASP A 81 -10.86 -12.20 0.35
C ASP A 81 -10.90 -10.66 0.30
N ALA A 82 -12.09 -10.06 0.21
CA ALA A 82 -12.27 -8.61 0.32
C ALA A 82 -11.90 -8.08 1.72
N GLU A 83 -12.31 -8.76 2.79
CA GLU A 83 -11.92 -8.40 4.17
C GLU A 83 -10.41 -8.52 4.36
N ARG A 84 -9.80 -9.61 3.86
CA ARG A 84 -8.35 -9.81 3.91
C ARG A 84 -7.63 -8.70 3.15
N LYS A 85 -8.09 -8.34 1.96
CA LYS A 85 -7.52 -7.25 1.17
C LYS A 85 -7.59 -5.93 1.93
N LYS A 86 -8.74 -5.61 2.53
CA LYS A 86 -8.91 -4.40 3.35
C LYS A 86 -7.96 -4.39 4.55
N LYS A 87 -7.82 -5.51 5.27
CA LYS A 87 -6.87 -5.63 6.39
C LYS A 87 -5.43 -5.37 5.96
N ILE A 88 -5.00 -5.95 4.84
CA ILE A 88 -3.66 -5.72 4.29
C ILE A 88 -3.47 -4.25 3.91
N GLU A 89 -4.46 -3.62 3.26
CA GLU A 89 -4.39 -2.20 2.92
C GLU A 89 -4.32 -1.31 4.18
N ASP A 90 -5.09 -1.62 5.21
CA ASP A 90 -5.09 -0.88 6.49
C ASP A 90 -3.74 -1.02 7.21
N GLU A 91 -3.15 -2.23 7.21
CA GLU A 91 -1.83 -2.51 7.79
C GLU A 91 -0.71 -1.77 7.05
N GLU A 92 -0.73 -1.78 5.72
CA GLU A 92 0.25 -1.05 4.90
C GLU A 92 0.13 0.46 5.09
N ARG A 93 -1.10 1.01 5.15
CA ARG A 93 -1.29 2.44 5.48
C ARG A 93 -0.75 2.78 6.86
N ALA A 94 -1.02 1.96 7.88
CA ALA A 94 -0.49 2.19 9.22
C ALA A 94 1.05 2.11 9.28
N LYS A 95 1.66 1.20 8.51
CA LYS A 95 3.11 1.07 8.39
C LYS A 95 3.73 2.28 7.69
N GLU A 96 3.11 2.77 6.62
CA GLU A 96 3.54 3.97 5.92
C GLU A 96 3.48 5.20 6.82
N GLU A 97 2.39 5.37 7.56
CA GLU A 97 2.23 6.49 8.51
C GLU A 97 3.27 6.44 9.63
N ARG A 98 3.56 5.25 10.19
CA ARG A 98 4.67 5.09 11.15
C ARG A 98 6.01 5.48 10.54
N ARG A 99 6.28 5.07 9.30
CA ARG A 99 7.52 5.41 8.60
C ARG A 99 7.63 6.93 8.39
N LYS A 100 6.55 7.60 7.95
CA LYS A 100 6.52 9.06 7.77
C LYS A 100 6.77 9.79 9.09
N ASN A 101 6.11 9.37 10.17
CA ASN A 101 6.28 9.96 11.50
C ASN A 101 7.73 9.82 11.99
N LEU A 102 8.31 8.63 11.86
CA LEU A 102 9.71 8.41 12.25
C LEU A 102 10.67 9.23 11.40
N ALA A 103 10.44 9.32 10.09
CA ALA A 103 11.23 10.18 9.21
C ALA A 103 11.14 11.66 9.63
N LEU A 104 9.95 12.16 9.96
CA LEU A 104 9.74 13.52 10.44
C LEU A 104 10.52 13.80 11.72
N LEU A 105 10.40 12.93 12.73
CA LEU A 105 11.11 13.05 14.01
C LEU A 105 12.63 12.89 13.88
N ASN A 106 13.11 12.12 12.90
CA ASN A 106 14.53 11.97 12.64
C ASN A 106 15.11 13.14 11.82
N THR A 107 14.28 13.83 11.05
CA THR A 107 14.71 14.97 10.21
C THR A 107 14.82 16.26 11.02
N TYR A 108 13.95 16.46 12.00
CA TYR A 108 13.86 17.70 12.77
C TYR A 108 13.99 17.43 14.27
N SER A 109 14.85 18.19 14.93
CA SER A 109 15.07 18.08 16.39
C SER A 109 14.21 19.05 17.20
N SER A 110 13.61 20.05 16.54
CA SER A 110 12.70 21.02 17.16
C SER A 110 11.74 21.64 16.14
N GLU A 111 10.68 22.31 16.61
CA GLU A 111 9.84 23.15 15.75
C GLU A 111 10.63 24.26 15.04
N LYS A 112 11.68 24.78 15.69
CA LYS A 112 12.55 25.79 15.09
C LYS A 112 13.30 25.25 13.88
N ASP A 113 13.75 23.99 13.90
CA ASP A 113 14.42 23.39 12.76
C ASP A 113 13.50 23.29 11.53
N ILE A 114 12.21 23.06 11.76
CA ILE A 114 11.18 23.01 10.71
C ILE A 114 11.01 24.39 10.08
N GLU A 115 10.94 25.45 10.88
CA GLU A 115 10.84 26.84 10.38
C GLU A 115 12.12 27.29 9.66
N ASP A 116 13.29 26.89 10.17
CA ASP A 116 14.57 27.20 9.52
C ASP A 116 14.68 26.46 8.17
N ALA A 117 14.21 25.21 8.10
CA ALA A 117 14.11 24.43 6.86
C ALA A 117 13.11 25.04 5.87
N ARG A 118 11.95 25.50 6.35
CA ARG A 118 10.97 26.26 5.57
C ARG A 118 11.62 27.49 4.96
N THR A 119 12.30 28.30 5.77
CA THR A 119 12.97 29.52 5.30
C THR A 119 13.99 29.22 4.19
N ARG A 120 14.79 28.16 4.35
CA ARG A 120 15.73 27.73 3.31
C ARG A 120 15.02 27.28 2.02
N ALA A 121 13.94 26.51 2.15
CA ALA A 121 13.17 26.02 1.01
C ALA A 121 12.45 27.15 0.25
N LEU A 122 12.00 28.20 0.95
CA LEU A 122 11.34 29.35 0.34
C LEU A 122 12.30 30.28 -0.42
N LYS A 123 13.59 30.29 -0.07
CA LYS A 123 14.56 31.29 -0.53
C LYS A 123 14.63 31.41 -2.05
N GLU A 124 14.69 30.29 -2.75
CA GLU A 124 14.78 30.28 -4.22
C GLU A 124 13.52 30.84 -4.86
N ALA A 125 12.34 30.35 -4.44
CA ALA A 125 11.06 30.81 -4.97
C ALA A 125 10.78 32.28 -4.65
N GLN A 126 11.19 32.76 -3.47
CA GLN A 126 11.08 34.18 -3.09
C GLN A 126 11.99 35.07 -3.95
N GLY A 127 13.23 34.63 -4.20
CA GLY A 127 14.15 35.32 -5.11
C GLY A 127 13.57 35.41 -6.52
N ALA A 128 13.06 34.30 -7.04
CA ALA A 128 12.42 34.25 -8.36
C ALA A 128 11.19 35.18 -8.45
N ILE A 129 10.36 35.25 -7.41
CA ILE A 129 9.24 36.21 -7.35
C ILE A 129 9.75 37.64 -7.45
N ALA A 130 10.75 38.02 -6.65
CA ALA A 130 11.30 39.37 -6.65
C ALA A 130 11.90 39.74 -8.02
N ASP A 131 12.57 38.79 -8.68
CA ASP A 131 13.10 38.97 -10.03
C ASP A 131 11.97 39.17 -11.04
N THR A 132 10.98 38.29 -11.08
CA THR A 132 9.83 38.40 -11.98
C THR A 132 9.04 39.69 -11.77
N GLU A 133 8.85 40.13 -10.52
CA GLU A 133 8.18 41.40 -10.21
C GLU A 133 8.97 42.60 -10.75
N ARG A 134 10.31 42.58 -10.65
CA ARG A 134 11.16 43.61 -11.27
C ARG A 134 11.07 43.61 -12.79
N PHE A 135 11.06 42.43 -13.43
CA PHE A 135 10.85 42.32 -14.88
C PHE A 135 9.49 42.89 -15.31
N ILE A 136 8.41 42.53 -14.62
CA ILE A 136 7.06 43.06 -14.91
C ILE A 136 7.03 44.57 -14.74
N ALA A 137 7.65 45.12 -13.70
CA ALA A 137 7.71 46.56 -13.49
C ALA A 137 8.44 47.28 -14.64
N GLY A 138 9.55 46.72 -15.11
CA GLY A 138 10.28 47.22 -16.28
C GLY A 138 9.44 47.19 -17.56
N ALA A 139 8.79 46.05 -17.85
CA ALA A 139 7.93 45.89 -19.03
C ALA A 139 6.69 46.80 -18.98
N LYS A 140 6.13 47.04 -17.80
CA LYS A 140 5.04 48.02 -17.61
C LYS A 140 5.50 49.44 -17.92
N LYS A 141 6.69 49.84 -17.45
CA LYS A 141 7.28 51.14 -17.77
C LYS A 141 7.49 51.29 -19.28
N ARG A 142 8.06 50.28 -19.95
CA ARG A 142 8.20 50.27 -21.41
C ARG A 142 6.84 50.35 -22.12
N GLY A 143 5.83 49.67 -21.61
CA GLY A 143 4.46 49.77 -22.12
C GLY A 143 3.89 51.18 -22.05
N GLN A 144 4.17 51.92 -20.97
CA GLN A 144 3.77 53.33 -20.85
C GLN A 144 4.48 54.23 -21.86
N GLU A 145 5.78 54.00 -22.11
CA GLU A 145 6.55 54.72 -23.13
C GLU A 145 6.00 54.47 -24.54
N LEU A 146 5.66 53.22 -24.86
CA LEU A 146 5.08 52.84 -26.15
C LEU A 146 3.66 53.40 -26.33
N GLU A 147 2.85 53.45 -25.27
CA GLU A 147 1.51 54.04 -25.34
C GLU A 147 1.57 55.56 -25.51
N ALA A 148 2.55 56.23 -24.87
CA ALA A 148 2.81 57.65 -25.13
C ALA A 148 3.24 57.90 -26.59
N GLU A 149 4.10 57.03 -27.16
CA GLU A 149 4.49 57.13 -28.57
C GLU A 149 3.30 56.94 -29.53
N LYS A 150 2.37 56.05 -29.17
CA LYS A 150 1.15 55.80 -29.94
C LYS A 150 0.24 57.03 -30.05
N GLU A 151 0.22 57.92 -29.06
CA GLU A 151 -0.58 59.16 -29.09
C GLU A 151 -0.18 60.09 -30.25
N PHE A 152 1.09 60.06 -30.69
CA PHE A 152 1.56 60.85 -31.85
C PHE A 152 0.97 60.37 -33.18
N TYR A 153 0.41 59.17 -33.22
CA TYR A 153 -0.17 58.54 -34.41
C TYR A 153 -1.71 58.48 -34.38
N VAL A 154 -2.39 59.25 -33.54
CA VAL A 154 -3.89 59.25 -33.52
C VAL A 154 -4.50 59.69 -34.86
N LYS A 155 -3.85 60.61 -35.57
CA LYS A 155 -4.34 61.17 -36.86
C LYS A 155 -3.60 60.61 -38.08
N LYS A 156 -2.71 59.62 -37.90
CA LYS A 156 -1.84 59.07 -38.95
C LYS A 156 -1.74 57.55 -38.80
N PRO A 157 -1.46 56.78 -39.86
CA PRO A 157 -1.22 55.36 -39.70
C PRO A 157 -0.02 55.12 -38.79
N MET A 158 -0.21 54.27 -37.76
CA MET A 158 0.84 53.86 -36.85
C MET A 158 1.89 53.00 -37.58
N PRO A 159 3.20 53.20 -37.34
CA PRO A 159 4.24 52.34 -37.90
C PRO A 159 4.05 50.88 -37.48
N PHE A 160 4.27 49.95 -38.42
CA PHE A 160 4.18 48.51 -38.16
C PHE A 160 5.08 48.08 -36.98
N LYS A 161 6.29 48.64 -36.91
CA LYS A 161 7.24 48.37 -35.83
C LYS A 161 6.67 48.73 -34.45
N LEU A 162 6.06 49.90 -34.30
CA LEU A 162 5.45 50.34 -33.04
C LEU A 162 4.31 49.41 -32.62
N LYS A 163 3.44 49.03 -33.55
CA LYS A 163 2.37 48.05 -33.29
C LYS A 163 2.92 46.70 -32.81
N GLN A 164 4.00 46.23 -33.43
CA GLN A 164 4.66 44.98 -33.05
C GLN A 164 5.30 45.08 -31.66
N GLU A 165 5.96 46.19 -31.35
CA GLU A 165 6.57 46.42 -30.03
C GLU A 165 5.53 46.44 -28.91
N ILE A 166 4.39 47.11 -29.11
CA ILE A 166 3.27 47.10 -28.15
C ILE A 166 2.78 45.67 -27.93
N THR A 167 2.49 44.95 -29.02
CA THR A 167 1.99 43.56 -28.95
C THR A 167 2.97 42.64 -28.22
N ASN A 168 4.26 42.76 -28.52
CA ASN A 168 5.31 41.96 -27.88
C ASN A 168 5.42 42.28 -26.38
N ASN A 169 5.37 43.56 -26.00
CA ASN A 169 5.44 43.98 -24.60
C ASN A 169 4.22 43.48 -23.80
N GLU A 170 3.03 43.50 -24.39
CA GLU A 170 1.82 42.94 -23.77
C GLU A 170 1.92 41.42 -23.55
N ILE A 171 2.45 40.69 -24.54
CA ILE A 171 2.69 39.25 -24.44
C ILE A 171 3.73 38.96 -23.34
N GLU A 172 4.81 39.74 -23.28
CA GLU A 172 5.84 39.60 -22.26
C GLU A 172 5.28 39.80 -20.85
N ILE A 173 4.52 40.89 -20.62
CA ILE A 173 3.85 41.14 -19.34
C ILE A 173 2.95 39.97 -18.96
N ARG A 174 2.15 39.46 -19.91
CA ARG A 174 1.23 38.34 -19.66
C ARG A 174 1.98 37.07 -19.26
N ASN A 175 3.06 36.76 -19.98
CA ASN A 175 3.88 35.57 -19.71
C ASN A 175 4.55 35.66 -18.34
N GLN A 176 5.14 36.82 -18.01
CA GLN A 176 5.78 37.04 -16.71
C GLN A 176 4.76 37.02 -15.57
N THR A 177 3.54 37.55 -15.78
CA THR A 177 2.46 37.49 -14.78
C THR A 177 2.02 36.04 -14.52
N SER A 178 1.89 35.22 -15.56
CA SER A 178 1.59 33.79 -15.42
C SER A 178 2.69 33.04 -14.66
N LEU A 179 3.96 33.35 -14.94
CA LEU A 179 5.10 32.81 -14.21
C LEU A 179 5.07 33.23 -12.73
N LEU A 180 4.79 34.50 -12.44
CA LEU A 180 4.66 35.02 -11.08
C LEU A 180 3.59 34.25 -10.29
N ASP A 181 2.44 34.01 -10.89
CA ASP A 181 1.35 33.26 -10.25
C ASP A 181 1.74 31.80 -9.98
N ALA A 182 2.47 31.16 -10.90
CA ALA A 182 3.01 29.83 -10.69
C ALA A 182 4.00 29.79 -9.50
N LYS A 183 4.87 30.80 -9.39
CA LYS A 183 5.82 30.92 -8.26
C LYS A 183 5.14 31.21 -6.93
N LYS A 184 4.08 32.02 -6.92
CA LYS A 184 3.26 32.24 -5.71
C LYS A 184 2.54 30.96 -5.26
N LYS A 185 2.06 30.14 -6.20
CA LYS A 185 1.52 28.81 -5.89
C LYS A 185 2.58 27.86 -5.33
N GLU A 186 3.81 27.93 -5.83
CA GLU A 186 4.95 27.17 -5.30
C GLU A 186 5.24 27.51 -3.84
N ILE A 187 5.33 28.80 -3.50
CA ILE A 187 5.45 29.28 -2.11
C ILE A 187 4.32 28.73 -1.23
N SER A 188 3.08 28.80 -1.71
CA SER A 188 1.91 28.32 -0.97
C SER A 188 1.98 26.81 -0.69
N LYS A 189 2.47 26.01 -1.66
CA LYS A 189 2.68 24.57 -1.48
C LYS A 189 3.80 24.27 -0.48
N ILE A 190 4.90 25.02 -0.54
CA ILE A 190 6.01 24.89 0.41
C ILE A 190 5.50 25.18 1.84
N ASN A 191 4.81 26.30 2.03
CA ASN A 191 4.24 26.67 3.33
C ASN A 191 3.28 25.59 3.85
N ALA A 192 2.32 25.16 3.04
CA ALA A 192 1.35 24.14 3.44
C ALA A 192 2.01 22.83 3.89
N LYS A 193 3.06 22.38 3.17
CA LYS A 193 3.85 21.22 3.57
C LYS A 193 4.48 21.42 4.94
N TYR A 194 5.18 22.54 5.15
CA TYR A 194 5.87 22.79 6.41
C TYR A 194 4.91 23.08 7.56
N ASP A 195 3.71 23.61 7.30
CA ASP A 195 2.63 23.75 8.30
C ASP A 195 2.13 22.38 8.76
N GLU A 196 1.95 21.45 7.82
CA GLU A 196 1.58 20.06 8.12
C GLU A 196 2.69 19.33 8.88
N ASP A 197 3.94 19.45 8.43
CA ASP A 197 5.10 18.87 9.12
C ASP A 197 5.19 19.39 10.56
N LYS A 198 5.02 20.70 10.78
CA LYS A 198 5.03 21.30 12.12
C LYS A 198 3.87 20.80 12.98
N ARG A 199 2.64 20.83 12.46
CA ARG A 199 1.45 20.33 13.18
C ARG A 199 1.67 18.88 13.61
N ARG A 200 2.13 18.04 12.69
CA ARG A 200 2.37 16.62 12.96
C ARG A 200 3.50 16.41 13.95
N TYR A 201 4.57 17.18 13.85
CA TYR A 201 5.68 17.13 14.80
C TYR A 201 5.20 17.45 16.22
N VAL A 202 4.40 18.51 16.38
CA VAL A 202 3.81 18.88 17.67
C VAL A 202 2.94 17.76 18.21
N GLU A 203 2.01 17.20 17.41
CA GLU A 203 1.17 16.07 17.82
C GLU A 203 1.97 14.86 18.33
N LEU A 204 3.10 14.55 17.68
CA LEU A 204 3.96 13.42 18.03
C LEU A 204 4.84 13.67 19.26
N THR A 205 5.08 14.94 19.61
CA THR A 205 5.98 15.33 20.71
C THR A 205 5.24 15.81 21.95
N SER A 206 4.03 16.35 21.82
CA SER A 206 3.19 16.84 22.92
C SER A 206 2.57 15.71 23.77
N GLY A 207 2.63 14.47 23.31
CA GLY A 207 2.17 13.28 24.04
C GLY A 207 3.25 12.58 24.87
N LYS A 208 4.42 13.21 25.05
CA LYS A 208 5.49 12.75 25.95
C LYS A 208 5.42 13.44 27.30
#